data_AF-A0A2V7EA66-F1
#
_entry.id   AF-A0A2V7EA66-F1
#
_cell.length_a   1.000
_cell.length_b   1.000
_cell.length_c   1.000
_cell.angle_alpha   90.00
_cell.angle_beta   90.00
_cell.angle_gamma   90.00
#
_symmetry.space_group_name_H-M   'P 1'
#
loop_
_entity.id
_entity.type
_entity.pdbx_description
1 polymer ?
#
loop_
_entity_poly.entity_id
_entity_poly.type
_entity_poly.pdbx_seq_one_letter_code
_entity_poly.pdbx_strand_id
1 'polypeptide(L)'
;MASLRPSTRTHVVRAMHRDSRDSGADRHLTAPVRITRPTGRAAPLLYDSPHSGRHYPADFVTKATHSELRLAEDAYVDELLSDAPDCGVYLLEANYSRCYIDVNREATDIDPGLLSERWPADLAPTDK
;
A
#
# COMPACT_ATOMS: atom_id res chain seq x y z
N MET A 1 20.90 -0.14 -34.46
CA MET A 1 20.97 -0.80 -33.14
C MET A 1 19.81 -0.29 -32.28
N ALA A 2 18.67 -1.00 -32.29
CA ALA A 2 17.46 -0.56 -31.62
C ALA A 2 17.56 -0.75 -30.09
N SER A 3 17.41 0.35 -29.37
CA SER A 3 17.43 0.43 -27.90
C SER A 3 16.16 -0.18 -27.32
N LEU A 4 16.29 -1.32 -26.63
CA LEU A 4 15.23 -1.92 -25.82
C LEU A 4 14.94 -1.01 -24.62
N ARG A 5 13.76 -0.40 -24.56
CA ARG A 5 13.25 0.23 -23.34
C ARG A 5 12.60 -0.85 -22.48
N PRO A 6 12.91 -0.96 -21.17
CA PRO A 6 12.22 -1.89 -20.30
C PRO A 6 10.76 -1.41 -20.15
N SER A 7 9.83 -2.28 -20.51
CA SER A 7 8.40 -2.08 -20.28
C SER A 7 8.10 -2.44 -18.83
N THR A 8 7.94 -1.44 -17.96
CA THR A 8 7.44 -1.67 -16.60
C THR A 8 5.95 -2.00 -16.72
N ARG A 9 5.62 -3.28 -16.69
CA ARG A 9 4.25 -3.78 -16.74
C ARG A 9 3.67 -3.63 -15.33
N THR A 10 2.90 -2.56 -15.10
CA THR A 10 2.13 -2.40 -13.86
C THR A 10 1.09 -3.52 -13.78
N HIS A 11 1.30 -4.48 -12.89
CA HIS A 11 0.30 -5.48 -12.55
C HIS A 11 -0.68 -4.85 -11.55
N VAL A 12 -1.80 -4.34 -12.05
CA VAL A 12 -2.92 -3.96 -11.20
C VAL A 12 -3.56 -5.26 -10.69
N VAL A 13 -3.32 -5.61 -9.44
CA VAL A 13 -4.06 -6.68 -8.75
C VAL A 13 -5.49 -6.19 -8.57
N ARG A 14 -6.39 -6.65 -9.44
CA ARG A 14 -7.81 -6.36 -9.33
C ARG A 14 -8.39 -7.26 -8.24
N ALA A 15 -8.65 -6.70 -7.07
CA ALA A 15 -9.48 -7.36 -6.06
C ALA A 15 -10.85 -7.65 -6.69
N MET A 16 -11.15 -8.93 -6.89
CA MET A 16 -12.45 -9.38 -7.40
C MET A 16 -13.37 -9.59 -6.21
N HIS A 17 -14.27 -8.65 -5.93
CA HIS A 17 -15.49 -8.97 -5.20
C HIS A 17 -16.68 -8.27 -5.86
N ARG A 18 -17.62 -9.08 -6.33
CA ARG A 18 -18.99 -8.63 -6.62
C ARG A 18 -19.71 -8.60 -5.27
N ASP A 19 -20.13 -7.43 -4.80
CA ASP A 19 -21.43 -7.36 -4.16
C ASP A 19 -22.07 -5.96 -4.22
N SER A 20 -23.39 -5.99 -4.23
CA SER A 20 -24.27 -4.94 -4.75
C SER A 20 -24.74 -4.04 -3.61
N ARG A 21 -24.14 -2.84 -3.48
CA ARG A 21 -24.71 -1.61 -2.88
C ARG A 21 -23.67 -0.48 -2.93
N ASP A 22 -23.55 0.14 -4.10
CA ASP A 22 -22.54 1.17 -4.38
C ASP A 22 -23.05 2.57 -4.01
N SER A 23 -22.67 3.03 -2.82
CA SER A 23 -22.78 4.43 -2.42
C SER A 23 -21.42 5.08 -2.71
N GLY A 24 -21.37 6.08 -3.59
CA GLY A 24 -20.11 6.63 -4.15
C GLY A 24 -19.05 7.15 -3.17
N ALA A 25 -19.31 7.17 -1.87
CA ALA A 25 -18.34 7.47 -0.81
C ALA A 25 -17.40 6.29 -0.47
N ASP A 26 -17.80 5.04 -0.75
CA ASP A 26 -17.08 3.83 -0.30
C ASP A 26 -15.95 3.40 -1.26
N ARG A 27 -15.97 3.93 -2.48
CA ARG A 27 -15.00 3.60 -3.54
C ARG A 27 -13.58 4.12 -3.25
N HIS A 28 -13.43 5.13 -2.40
CA HIS A 28 -12.13 5.68 -2.01
C HIS A 28 -11.43 4.86 -0.92
N LEU A 29 -12.19 4.15 -0.07
CA LEU A 29 -11.65 3.29 1.00
C LEU A 29 -11.23 1.90 0.50
N THR A 30 -11.63 1.52 -0.72
CA THR A 30 -11.37 0.20 -1.32
C THR A 30 -10.22 0.18 -2.33
N ALA A 31 -9.74 1.33 -2.81
CA ALA A 31 -8.55 1.37 -3.64
C ALA A 31 -7.32 1.02 -2.80
N PRO A 32 -6.34 0.24 -3.30
CA PRO A 32 -5.14 -0.09 -2.52
C PRO A 32 -4.27 1.13 -2.22
N VAL A 33 -4.36 2.15 -3.07
CA VAL A 33 -3.53 3.34 -3.07
C VAL A 33 -4.38 4.58 -3.27
N ARG A 34 -4.04 5.65 -2.55
CA ARG A 34 -4.55 7.00 -2.76
C ARG A 34 -3.42 7.87 -3.29
N ILE A 35 -3.71 8.66 -4.33
CA ILE A 35 -2.77 9.63 -4.90
C ILE A 35 -3.43 11.00 -4.86
N THR A 36 -2.89 11.89 -4.05
CA THR A 36 -3.33 13.28 -3.97
C THR A 36 -2.39 14.15 -4.81
N ARG A 37 -2.97 14.87 -5.77
CA ARG A 37 -2.23 15.72 -6.69
C ARG A 37 -2.04 17.12 -6.08
N PRO A 38 -0.94 17.82 -6.41
CA PRO A 38 -0.76 19.22 -6.07
C PRO A 38 -1.95 20.08 -6.51
N THR A 39 -2.34 21.05 -5.69
CA THR A 39 -3.38 22.02 -6.05
C THR A 39 -2.85 23.11 -6.98
N GLY A 40 -1.54 23.39 -6.92
CA GLY A 40 -0.83 24.37 -7.75
C GLY A 40 0.23 23.79 -8.68
N ARG A 41 1.28 24.58 -8.97
CA ARG A 41 2.41 24.13 -9.78
C ARG A 41 3.15 23.00 -9.04
N ALA A 42 3.27 21.85 -9.68
CA ALA A 42 3.99 20.72 -9.12
C ALA A 42 5.47 21.03 -8.87
N ALA A 43 5.92 20.75 -7.66
CA ALA A 43 7.33 20.60 -7.31
C ALA A 43 7.85 19.22 -7.76
N PRO A 44 9.16 19.05 -7.97
CA PRO A 44 9.78 17.76 -8.25
C PRO A 44 9.93 16.93 -6.95
N LEU A 45 8.86 16.79 -6.18
CA LEU A 45 8.84 16.11 -4.89
C LEU A 45 7.57 15.25 -4.76
N LEU A 46 7.75 14.05 -4.21
CA LEU A 46 6.70 13.09 -3.88
C LEU A 46 6.93 12.65 -2.44
N TYR A 47 5.87 12.69 -1.63
CA TYR A 47 5.83 11.99 -0.36
C TYR A 47 5.09 10.68 -0.52
N ASP A 48 5.62 9.64 0.12
CA ASP A 48 5.06 8.30 0.16
C ASP A 48 4.81 7.92 1.62
N SER A 49 3.56 7.61 1.96
CA SER A 49 3.12 7.12 3.26
C SER A 49 2.64 5.68 3.14
N PRO A 50 3.56 4.70 3.24
CA PRO A 50 3.25 3.28 3.01
C PRO A 50 2.56 2.60 4.20
N HIS A 51 2.54 3.24 5.38
CA HIS A 51 2.16 2.59 6.66
C HIS A 51 1.04 3.28 7.45
N SER A 52 0.45 4.36 6.95
CA SER A 52 -0.69 5.03 7.61
C SER A 52 -2.05 4.41 7.29
N GLY A 53 -2.08 3.40 6.42
CA GLY A 53 -3.30 2.70 6.04
C GLY A 53 -3.96 2.02 7.23
N ARG A 54 -5.27 2.26 7.39
CA ARG A 54 -6.10 1.75 8.51
C ARG A 54 -7.18 0.78 8.04
N HIS A 55 -7.25 0.50 6.74
CA HIS A 55 -8.17 -0.49 6.21
C HIS A 55 -7.59 -1.90 6.41
N TYR A 56 -8.39 -2.76 7.06
CA TYR A 56 -8.10 -4.18 7.22
C TYR A 56 -9.04 -4.94 6.29
N PRO A 57 -8.54 -5.50 5.18
CA PRO A 57 -9.36 -6.24 4.22
C PRO A 57 -10.17 -7.36 4.88
N ALA A 58 -11.38 -7.63 4.36
CA ALA A 58 -12.29 -8.63 4.93
C ALA A 58 -11.75 -10.07 4.89
N ASP A 59 -10.78 -10.33 4.02
CA ASP A 59 -10.07 -11.61 3.91
C ASP A 59 -8.85 -11.71 4.86
N PHE A 60 -8.58 -10.69 5.67
CA PHE A 60 -7.47 -10.73 6.62
C PHE A 60 -7.80 -11.62 7.82
N VAL A 61 -7.25 -12.83 7.82
CA VAL A 61 -7.41 -13.80 8.91
C VAL A 61 -6.26 -13.66 9.91
N THR A 62 -6.59 -13.28 11.15
CA THR A 62 -5.60 -13.10 12.23
C THR A 62 -6.16 -13.49 13.60
N LYS A 63 -5.26 -13.87 14.51
CA LYS A 63 -5.58 -14.08 15.93
C LYS A 63 -5.37 -12.82 16.77
N ALA A 64 -4.69 -11.81 16.22
CA ALA A 64 -4.45 -10.54 16.90
C ALA A 64 -5.75 -9.75 17.04
N THR A 65 -5.89 -9.06 18.16
CA THR A 65 -6.93 -8.07 18.36
C THR A 65 -6.68 -6.85 17.48
N HIS A 66 -7.74 -6.10 17.18
CA HIS A 66 -7.60 -4.84 16.41
C HIS A 66 -6.62 -3.86 17.08
N SER A 67 -6.64 -3.76 18.42
CA SER A 67 -5.71 -2.90 19.16
C SER A 67 -4.24 -3.30 19.00
N GLU A 68 -3.94 -4.61 18.89
CA GLU A 68 -2.58 -5.09 18.64
C GLU A 68 -2.15 -4.79 17.20
N LEU A 69 -3.04 -4.95 16.21
CA LEU A 69 -2.74 -4.60 14.82
C LEU A 69 -2.38 -3.13 14.66
N ARG A 70 -3.09 -2.24 15.37
CA ARG A 70 -2.83 -0.80 15.34
C ARG A 70 -1.45 -0.40 15.85
N LEU A 71 -0.76 -1.25 16.62
CA LEU A 71 0.60 -0.96 17.10
C LEU A 71 1.63 -0.98 15.97
N ALA A 72 1.31 -1.58 14.82
CA ALA A 72 2.19 -1.60 13.66
C ALA A 72 1.95 -0.42 12.69
N GLU A 73 0.91 0.38 12.90
CA GLU A 73 0.61 1.54 12.06
C GLU A 73 1.62 2.66 12.32
N ASP A 74 2.11 3.31 11.25
CA ASP A 74 2.73 4.64 11.38
C ASP A 74 1.57 5.64 11.42
N ALA A 75 0.88 5.65 12.56
CA ALA A 75 -0.42 6.29 12.71
C ALA A 75 -0.34 7.79 12.45
N TYR A 76 -1.29 8.31 11.66
CA TYR A 76 -1.51 9.73 11.39
C TYR A 76 -0.38 10.43 10.60
N VAL A 77 0.55 9.70 10.00
CA VAL A 77 1.54 10.31 9.08
C VAL A 77 0.86 10.87 7.82
N ASP A 78 -0.22 10.24 7.34
CA ASP A 78 -1.10 10.79 6.31
C ASP A 78 -1.66 12.17 6.69
N GLU A 79 -2.13 12.32 7.93
CA GLU A 79 -2.68 13.58 8.44
C GLU A 79 -1.58 14.65 8.61
N LEU A 80 -0.40 14.25 9.07
CA LEU A 80 0.78 15.14 9.18
C LEU A 80 1.21 15.70 7.81
N LEU A 81 1.00 14.94 6.73
CA LEU A 81 1.37 15.31 5.37
C LEU A 81 0.22 15.94 4.57
N SER A 82 -0.94 16.17 5.18
CA SER A 82 -2.17 16.57 4.48
C SER A 82 -2.07 17.92 3.73
N ASP A 83 -1.21 18.83 4.17
CA ASP A 83 -0.96 20.13 3.53
C ASP A 83 0.09 20.07 2.38
N ALA A 84 0.71 18.91 2.15
CA ALA A 84 1.73 18.76 1.10
C ALA A 84 1.23 19.13 -0.32
N PRO A 85 0.00 18.76 -0.74
CA PRO A 85 -0.56 19.18 -2.03
C PRO A 85 -0.62 20.70 -2.23
N ASP A 86 -0.85 21.47 -1.17
CA ASP A 86 -0.88 22.94 -1.23
C ASP A 86 0.51 23.55 -1.39
N CYS A 87 1.53 22.83 -0.94
CA CYS A 87 2.94 23.17 -1.18
C CYS A 87 3.45 22.72 -2.56
N GLY A 88 2.60 22.19 -3.44
CA GLY A 88 3.00 21.71 -4.76
C GLY A 88 3.49 20.25 -4.78
N VAL A 89 3.36 19.51 -3.69
CA VAL A 89 3.93 18.16 -3.51
C VAL A 89 2.88 17.08 -3.77
N TYR A 90 3.27 16.00 -4.46
CA TYR A 90 2.39 14.84 -4.59
C TYR A 90 2.41 14.01 -3.30
N LEU A 91 1.26 13.44 -2.94
CA LEU A 91 1.16 12.51 -1.81
C LEU A 91 0.64 11.15 -2.31
N LEU A 92 1.40 10.10 -2.04
CA LEU A 92 1.11 8.70 -2.32
C LEU A 92 0.89 7.97 -1.00
N GLU A 93 -0.23 7.26 -0.85
CA GLU A 93 -0.62 6.69 0.44
C GLU A 93 -1.17 5.28 0.24
N ALA A 94 -0.68 4.32 1.04
CA ALA A 94 -1.31 3.02 1.15
C ALA A 94 -2.59 3.13 1.99
N ASN A 95 -3.70 2.57 1.51
CA ASN A 95 -4.97 2.62 2.26
C ASN A 95 -5.11 1.46 3.26
N TYR A 96 -4.41 0.35 3.05
CA TYR A 96 -4.46 -0.83 3.92
C TYR A 96 -3.29 -0.89 4.90
N SER A 97 -3.51 -1.58 6.02
CA SER A 97 -2.48 -1.76 7.05
C SER A 97 -1.31 -2.61 6.53
N ARG A 98 -0.08 -2.20 6.89
CA ARG A 98 1.13 -2.99 6.60
C ARG A 98 1.13 -4.39 7.23
N CYS A 99 0.29 -4.62 8.24
CA CYS A 99 0.08 -5.95 8.80
C CYS A 99 -0.54 -6.95 7.82
N TYR A 100 -1.29 -6.46 6.83
CA TYR A 100 -1.84 -7.29 5.76
C TYR A 100 -0.77 -7.57 4.70
N ILE A 101 -0.14 -6.51 4.18
CA ILE A 101 1.04 -6.58 3.32
C ILE A 101 1.84 -5.29 3.47
N ASP A 102 3.16 -5.41 3.67
CA ASP A 102 4.05 -4.27 3.81
C ASP A 102 4.65 -3.90 2.44
N VAL A 103 4.23 -2.75 1.90
CA VAL A 103 4.71 -2.26 0.59
C VAL A 103 6.09 -1.59 0.67
N ASN A 104 6.64 -1.42 1.87
CA ASN A 104 7.99 -0.92 2.11
C ASN A 104 8.97 -2.08 2.41
N ARG A 105 8.66 -3.26 1.85
CA ARG A 105 9.48 -4.48 1.86
C ARG A 105 9.62 -5.03 0.45
N GLU A 106 10.75 -5.67 0.20
CA GLU A 106 11.00 -6.33 -1.08
C GLU A 106 10.10 -7.56 -1.25
N ALA A 107 9.70 -7.86 -2.49
CA ALA A 107 8.83 -9.01 -2.77
C ALA A 107 9.48 -10.38 -2.46
N THR A 108 10.80 -10.40 -2.28
CA THR A 108 11.58 -11.59 -1.88
C THR A 108 11.87 -11.63 -0.39
N ASP A 109 11.50 -10.59 0.36
CA ASP A 109 11.73 -10.48 1.80
C ASP A 109 10.60 -11.18 2.59
N ILE A 110 10.57 -12.50 2.45
CA ILE A 110 9.56 -13.37 3.05
C ILE A 110 10.29 -14.49 3.79
N ASP A 111 10.01 -14.65 5.08
CA ASP A 111 10.48 -15.81 5.84
C ASP A 111 9.80 -17.09 5.31
N PRO A 112 10.56 -18.04 4.74
CA PRO A 112 10.00 -19.28 4.20
C PRO A 112 9.27 -20.11 5.26
N GLY A 113 9.64 -19.98 6.54
CA GLY A 113 9.02 -20.68 7.66
C GLY A 113 7.60 -20.20 8.00
N LEU A 114 7.18 -19.04 7.47
CA LEU A 114 5.83 -18.52 7.62
C LEU A 114 4.86 -19.01 6.52
N LEU A 115 5.37 -19.65 5.47
CA LEU A 115 4.58 -20.11 4.34
C LEU A 115 4.18 -21.58 4.50
N SER A 116 2.95 -21.94 4.10
CA SER A 116 2.49 -23.33 4.06
C SER A 116 3.06 -24.11 2.89
N GLU A 117 3.48 -23.41 1.83
CA GLU A 117 4.01 -23.98 0.60
C GLU A 117 5.27 -23.22 0.18
N ARG A 118 6.10 -23.86 -0.67
CA ARG A 118 7.30 -23.24 -1.20
C ARG A 118 6.95 -22.06 -2.12
N TRP A 119 7.57 -20.92 -1.88
CA TRP A 119 7.46 -19.76 -2.79
C TRP A 119 8.06 -20.08 -4.18
N PRO A 120 7.42 -19.65 -5.29
CA PRO A 120 7.87 -20.01 -6.64
C PRO A 120 9.18 -19.36 -7.08
N ALA A 121 9.62 -18.29 -6.41
CA ALA A 121 10.85 -17.57 -6.71
C ALA A 121 11.88 -17.70 -5.57
N ASP A 122 13.12 -17.32 -5.85
CA ASP A 122 14.16 -17.27 -4.83
C ASP A 122 13.84 -16.18 -3.81
N LEU A 123 13.91 -16.54 -2.52
CA LEU A 123 13.69 -15.64 -1.40
C LEU A 123 15.02 -15.08 -0.91
N ALA A 124 14.99 -13.83 -0.45
CA ALA A 124 16.13 -13.13 0.15
C ALA A 124 15.64 -12.42 1.43
N PRO A 125 15.35 -13.19 2.50
CA PRO A 125 14.84 -12.61 3.75
C PRO A 125 15.90 -11.71 4.37
N THR A 126 15.46 -10.56 4.89
CA THR A 126 16.28 -9.67 5.69
C THR A 126 16.02 -9.89 7.18
N ASP A 127 17.02 -9.60 8.02
CA ASP A 127 16.82 -9.61 9.46
C ASP A 127 15.81 -8.52 9.86
N LYS A 128 15.00 -8.80 10.88
CA LYS A 128 14.01 -7.88 11.42
C LYS A 128 14.60 -6.86 12.38
#